data_AF-B6XBS9-F1
#
_entry.id   AF-B6XBS9-F1
#
_cell.length_a   1.000
_cell.length_b   1.000
_cell.length_c   1.000
_cell.angle_alpha   90.00
_cell.angle_beta   90.00
_cell.angle_gamma   90.00
#
_symmetry.space_group_name_H-M   'P 1'
#
loop_
_entity.id
_entity.type
_entity.pdbx_description
1 polymer ?
#
loop_
_entity_poly.entity_id
_entity_poly.type
_entity_poly.pdbx_seq_one_letter_code
_entity_poly.pdbx_strand_id
1 'polypeptide(L)'
;MFFLMTLALRMGRTVDELTRTMSADELIMWMAFDRLSPIGDIRGDIQTAHIVSSLYGAQGGKLSLHDAMLRWGARDERVADDSLEEFLQSISEGGL
;
A
#
# COMPACT_ATOMS: atom_id res chain seq x y z
N MET A 1 9.00 -12.35 -8.94
CA MET A 1 7.71 -12.45 -9.66
C MET A 1 6.97 -11.11 -9.70
N PHE A 2 6.85 -10.38 -8.58
CA PHE A 2 6.20 -9.06 -8.52
C PHE A 2 6.71 -8.02 -9.55
N PHE A 3 8.04 -7.92 -9.75
CA PHE A 3 8.62 -6.94 -10.68
C PHE A 3 8.06 -7.03 -12.11
N LEU A 4 8.00 -8.24 -12.70
CA LEU A 4 7.49 -8.42 -14.06
C LEU A 4 6.02 -8.02 -14.20
N MET A 5 5.21 -8.29 -13.17
CA MET A 5 3.80 -7.91 -13.14
C MET A 5 3.65 -6.39 -13.09
N THR A 6 4.42 -5.71 -12.21
CA THR A 6 4.40 -4.25 -12.10
C THR A 6 4.90 -3.57 -13.37
N LEU A 7 5.96 -4.10 -13.98
CA LEU A 7 6.50 -3.58 -15.24
C LEU A 7 5.49 -3.73 -16.38
N ALA A 8 4.87 -4.91 -16.51
CA ALA A 8 3.84 -5.17 -17.52
C ALA A 8 2.65 -4.20 -17.36
N LEU A 9 2.15 -4.02 -16.14
CA LEU A 9 1.08 -3.07 -15.82
C LEU A 9 1.48 -1.63 -16.20
N ARG A 10 2.70 -1.21 -15.84
CA ARG A 10 3.20 0.14 -16.14
C ARG A 10 3.33 0.40 -17.64
N MET A 11 3.64 -0.63 -18.43
CA MET A 11 3.72 -0.57 -19.88
C MET A 11 2.38 -0.77 -20.59
N GLY A 12 1.31 -1.09 -19.86
CA GLY A 12 -0.01 -1.38 -20.43
C GLY A 12 -0.03 -2.66 -21.27
N ARG A 13 0.79 -3.65 -20.90
CA ARG A 13 0.92 -4.94 -21.61
C ARG A 13 0.61 -6.10 -20.68
N THR A 14 0.28 -7.25 -21.26
CA THR A 14 0.20 -8.49 -20.49
C THR A 14 1.60 -9.02 -20.13
N VAL A 15 1.69 -9.85 -19.10
CA VAL A 15 2.98 -10.48 -18.73
C VAL A 15 3.49 -11.39 -19.86
N ASP A 16 2.59 -12.10 -20.55
CA ASP A 16 2.96 -12.99 -21.66
C ASP A 16 3.52 -12.22 -22.88
N GLU A 17 2.91 -11.09 -23.24
CA GLU A 17 3.45 -10.22 -24.30
C GLU A 17 4.82 -9.67 -23.93
N LEU A 18 4.99 -9.23 -22.68
CA LEU A 18 6.26 -8.69 -22.19
C LEU A 18 7.37 -9.74 -22.25
N THR A 19 7.13 -10.96 -21.79
CA THR A 19 8.15 -12.03 -21.76
C THR A 19 8.52 -12.56 -23.13
N ARG A 20 7.62 -12.47 -24.12
CA ARG A 20 7.90 -12.89 -25.50
C ARG A 20 8.64 -11.84 -26.32
N THR A 21 8.42 -10.57 -26.04
CA THR A 21 8.91 -9.47 -26.89
C THR A 21 10.11 -8.72 -26.32
N MET A 22 10.34 -8.77 -25.01
CA MET A 22 11.46 -8.11 -24.34
C MET A 22 12.68 -9.02 -24.26
N SER A 23 13.85 -8.50 -24.61
CA SER A 23 15.10 -9.25 -24.47
C SER A 23 15.54 -9.35 -23.00
N ALA A 24 16.37 -10.34 -22.69
CA ALA A 24 16.92 -10.50 -21.35
C ALA A 24 17.76 -9.27 -20.92
N ASP A 25 18.53 -8.69 -21.84
CA ASP A 25 19.35 -7.51 -21.57
C ASP A 25 18.48 -6.28 -21.23
N GLU A 26 17.39 -6.08 -21.97
CA GLU A 26 16.44 -5.00 -21.69
C GLU A 26 15.76 -5.20 -20.33
N LEU A 27 15.35 -6.42 -20.01
CA LEU A 27 14.77 -6.75 -18.71
C LEU A 27 15.76 -6.46 -17.56
N ILE A 28 17.04 -6.78 -17.74
CA ILE A 28 18.10 -6.47 -16.77
C ILE A 28 18.24 -4.96 -16.58
N MET A 29 18.20 -4.18 -17.65
CA MET A 29 18.23 -2.71 -17.55
C MET A 29 17.05 -2.16 -16.76
N TRP A 30 15.84 -2.69 -16.99
CA TRP A 30 14.67 -2.31 -16.20
C TRP A 30 14.80 -2.68 -14.72
N MET A 31 15.34 -3.86 -14.41
CA MET A 31 15.62 -4.25 -13.03
C MET A 31 16.67 -3.34 -12.36
N ALA A 32 17.68 -2.89 -13.10
CA ALA A 32 18.67 -1.95 -12.59
C ALA A 32 18.04 -0.57 -12.33
N PHE A 33 17.17 -0.10 -13.22
CA PHE A 33 16.44 1.15 -13.06
C PHE A 33 15.50 1.11 -11.85
N ASP A 34 14.77 0.02 -11.64
CA ASP A 34 13.83 -0.15 -10.52
C ASP A 34 14.48 0.05 -9.15
N ARG A 35 15.74 -0.36 -8.98
CA ARG A 35 16.51 -0.16 -7.74
C ARG A 35 16.80 1.31 -7.43
N LEU A 36 16.94 2.13 -8.46
CA LEU A 36 17.16 3.58 -8.32
C LEU A 36 15.82 4.33 -8.19
N SER A 37 14.80 3.79 -8.84
CA SER A 37 13.58 4.48 -9.18
C SER A 37 12.44 3.45 -9.22
N PRO A 38 11.86 3.09 -8.06
CA PRO A 38 10.89 2.00 -7.95
C PRO A 38 9.73 2.13 -8.93
N ILE A 39 9.65 1.21 -9.87
CA ILE A 39 8.58 1.11 -10.86
C ILE A 39 7.37 0.54 -10.13
N GLY A 40 6.38 1.37 -9.89
CA GLY A 40 5.17 1.01 -9.15
C GLY A 40 4.63 2.19 -8.33
N ASP A 41 3.61 1.89 -7.54
CA ASP A 41 2.82 2.92 -6.85
C ASP A 41 3.44 3.36 -5.52
N ILE A 42 4.46 2.65 -5.03
CA ILE A 42 5.12 2.91 -3.75
C ILE A 42 5.58 4.36 -3.57
N ARG A 43 5.98 5.02 -4.67
CA ARG A 43 6.37 6.44 -4.62
C ARG A 43 5.19 7.36 -4.36
N GLY A 44 4.06 7.11 -5.01
CA GLY A 44 2.82 7.83 -4.77
C GLY A 44 2.32 7.60 -3.35
N ASP A 45 2.47 6.38 -2.84
CA ASP A 45 2.09 6.02 -1.47
C ASP A 45 2.94 6.75 -0.43
N ILE A 46 4.26 6.81 -0.62
CA ILE A 46 5.18 7.57 0.24
C ILE A 46 4.84 9.06 0.21
N GLN A 47 4.60 9.64 -0.97
CA GLN A 47 4.22 11.05 -1.09
C GLN A 47 2.91 11.33 -0.36
N THR A 48 1.92 10.45 -0.51
CA THR A 48 0.62 10.58 0.14
C THR A 48 0.76 10.46 1.67
N ALA A 49 1.52 9.47 2.15
CA ALA A 49 1.82 9.29 3.57
C ALA A 49 2.50 10.53 4.17
N HIS A 50 3.43 11.15 3.43
CA HIS A 50 4.08 12.40 3.84
C HIS A 50 3.09 13.55 4.00
N ILE A 51 2.18 13.72 3.03
CA ILE A 51 1.15 14.75 3.08
C ILE A 51 0.23 14.51 4.28
N VAL A 52 -0.23 13.28 4.48
CA VAL A 52 -1.13 12.91 5.58
C VAL A 52 -0.46 13.12 6.94
N SER A 53 0.77 12.64 7.14
CA SER A 53 1.53 12.83 8.38
C SER A 53 1.75 14.33 8.69
N SER A 54 2.05 15.13 7.66
CA SER A 54 2.26 16.58 7.80
C SER A 54 0.96 17.32 8.14
N LEU A 55 -0.15 16.96 7.49
CA LEU A 55 -1.47 17.55 7.77
C LEU A 55 -1.94 17.21 9.19
N TYR A 56 -1.76 15.97 9.62
CA TYR A 56 -2.11 15.53 10.96
C TYR A 56 -1.23 16.19 12.02
N GLY A 57 0.07 16.34 11.74
CA GLY A 57 1.02 17.11 12.55
C GLY A 57 0.62 18.58 12.71
N ALA A 58 0.16 19.22 11.64
CA ALA A 58 -0.30 20.61 11.67
C ALA A 58 -1.54 20.82 12.55
N GLN A 59 -2.35 19.77 12.78
CA GLN A 59 -3.52 19.80 13.68
C GLN A 59 -3.15 19.48 15.14
N GLY A 60 -1.86 19.36 15.47
CA GLY A 60 -1.38 19.01 16.80
C GLY A 60 -1.34 17.50 17.09
N GLY A 61 -1.70 16.66 16.11
CA GLY A 61 -1.58 15.21 16.20
C GLY A 61 -0.13 14.73 15.99
N LYS A 62 0.16 13.49 16.37
CA LYS A 62 1.41 12.81 16.04
C LYS A 62 1.10 11.54 15.26
N LEU A 63 1.50 11.53 13.99
CA LEU A 63 1.37 10.37 13.12
C LEU A 63 2.71 10.18 12.40
N SER A 64 3.34 9.03 12.59
CA SER A 64 4.59 8.74 11.89
C SER A 64 4.32 8.49 10.41
N LEU A 65 5.34 8.68 9.57
CA LEU A 65 5.24 8.38 8.15
C LEU A 65 4.86 6.90 7.92
N HIS A 66 5.42 5.99 8.72
CA HIS A 66 5.18 4.56 8.62
C HIS A 66 3.73 4.17 8.97
N ASP A 67 3.09 4.91 9.87
CA ASP A 67 1.68 4.70 10.22
C ASP A 67 0.74 5.27 9.15
N ALA A 68 1.19 6.29 8.42
CA ALA A 68 0.48 6.86 7.28
C ALA A 68 0.68 6.05 5.98
N MET A 69 1.64 5.11 5.95
CA MET A 69 1.80 4.19 4.82
C MET A 69 0.62 3.21 4.76
N LEU A 70 0.01 3.13 3.60
CA LEU A 70 -1.01 2.14 3.30
C LEU A 70 -0.44 0.71 3.41
N ARG A 71 -1.29 -0.25 3.79
CA ARG A 71 -0.93 -1.67 3.97
C ARG A 71 -1.94 -2.56 3.26
N TRP A 72 -1.56 -3.06 2.09
CA TRP A 72 -2.42 -3.90 1.25
C TRP A 72 -2.25 -5.36 1.64
N GLY A 73 -3.36 -6.05 1.85
CA GLY A 73 -3.35 -7.47 2.23
C GLY A 73 -2.87 -7.74 3.65
N ALA A 74 -2.60 -6.71 4.46
CA ALA A 74 -2.49 -6.87 5.90
C ALA A 74 -3.87 -7.30 6.41
N ARG A 75 -3.98 -8.53 6.94
CA ARG A 75 -5.09 -8.85 7.84
C ARG A 75 -4.92 -7.94 9.03
N ASP A 76 -5.89 -7.07 9.27
CA ASP A 76 -5.90 -6.25 10.48
C ASP A 76 -5.80 -7.22 11.67
N GLU A 77 -4.70 -7.19 12.41
CA GLU A 77 -4.62 -7.83 13.73
C GLU A 77 -5.42 -7.05 14.78
N ARG A 78 -6.07 -5.95 14.37
CA ARG A 78 -7.12 -5.33 15.16
C ARG A 78 -8.31 -6.29 15.24
N VAL A 79 -8.29 -7.05 16.34
CA VAL A 79 -9.43 -7.74 16.95
C VAL A 79 -10.68 -6.86 16.79
N ALA A 80 -11.50 -7.18 15.79
CA ALA A 80 -12.79 -6.53 15.57
C ALA A 80 -13.93 -7.26 16.30
N ASP A 81 -13.63 -8.33 17.03
CA ASP A 81 -14.63 -9.14 17.74
C ASP A 81 -15.13 -8.41 18.99
N ASP A 82 -14.21 -7.94 19.85
CA ASP A 82 -14.58 -7.37 21.15
C ASP A 82 -15.39 -6.06 21.04
N SER A 83 -15.13 -5.23 20.02
CA SER A 83 -15.73 -3.88 19.92
C SER A 83 -17.23 -3.88 19.62
N LEU A 84 -17.73 -4.90 18.92
CA LEU A 84 -19.13 -4.98 18.49
C LEU A 84 -19.96 -5.61 19.61
N GLU A 85 -19.39 -6.58 20.31
CA GLU A 85 -20.02 -7.24 21.46
C GLU A 85 -20.12 -6.29 22.66
N GLU A 86 -19.08 -5.52 22.96
CA GLU A 86 -19.13 -4.44 23.96
C GLU A 86 -20.19 -3.37 23.60
N PHE A 87 -20.29 -3.02 22.31
CA PHE A 87 -21.29 -2.07 21.84
C PHE A 87 -22.73 -2.59 22.01
N LEU A 88 -22.99 -3.84 21.62
CA LEU A 88 -24.30 -4.48 21.79
C LEU A 88 -24.66 -4.66 23.27
N GLN A 89 -23.68 -4.98 24.11
CA GLN A 89 -23.88 -5.07 25.55
C GLN A 89 -24.21 -3.72 26.18
N SER A 90 -23.55 -2.64 25.74
CA SER A 90 -23.88 -1.27 26.20
C SER A 90 -25.31 -0.84 25.83
N ILE A 91 -25.82 -1.27 24.68
CA ILE A 91 -27.21 -1.03 24.26
C ILE A 91 -28.18 -1.91 25.04
N SER A 92 -27.79 -3.15 25.37
CA SER A 92 -28.59 -4.08 26.18
C SER A 92 -28.68 -3.64 27.65
N GLU A 93 -27.63 -3.05 28.21
CA GLU A 93 -27.58 -2.58 29.60
C GLU A 93 -28.13 -1.16 29.77
N GLY A 94 -28.16 -0.36 28.69
CA GLY A 94 -28.67 1.02 28.67
C GLY A 94 -30.16 1.18 28.33
N GLY A 95 -30.93 0.09 28.28
CA GLY A 95 -32.38 0.14 28.05
C GLY A 95 -33.16 0.44 29.34
N LEU A 96 -34.01 1.49 29.29
CA LEU A 96 -35.02 1.92 30.28
C LEU A 96 -35.51 0.88 31.30
#